data_AF-A0A966K9A3-F1
#
_entry.id   AF-A0A966K9A3-F1
#
_cell.length_a   1.000
_cell.length_b   1.000
_cell.length_c   1.000
_cell.angle_alpha   90.00
_cell.angle_beta   90.00
_cell.angle_gamma   90.00
#
_symmetry.space_group_name_H-M   'P 1'
#
loop_
_entity.id
_entity.type
_entity.pdbx_description
1 polymer ?
#
loop_
_entity_poly.entity_id
_entity_poly.type
_entity_poly.pdbx_seq_one_letter_code
_entity_poly.pdbx_strand_id
1 'polypeptide(L)'
;MADNEEFKFPDETEQKKEDTKELQFEVEGDSEIEVVDDTPEEDRDRPPMKEPPAEVTEEELAQYSSEKLKNRIQHFSKGYHEERRAKEAAIREREEAVALAQKLIEENKKLQSSHGQTQQVLIEQAKVVVANEIETAKKKFKEAYESGDSEAMTEAQELLTAAKIKAERVNNFKPAPLQAKETEVKPEPEQLKREQKLDPKVAAWYDANPWFGKADDLSQEMTAVALTVHKKLVESGFNTNSDEYFDRINTRIRQVFPDAFPSEKPIKKSAPVVAPATRSTAPKKIVLTKSQVNIAKRLGLTNEQYARAIADQMRNQNG
;
A
#
# COMPACT_ATOMS: atom_id res chain seq x y z
N MET A 1 -17.60 -30.28 -47.46
CA MET A 1 -18.76 -30.79 -46.71
C MET A 1 -18.30 -31.96 -45.86
N ALA A 2 -18.24 -31.74 -44.55
CA ALA A 2 -18.38 -32.73 -43.50
C ALA A 2 -18.46 -31.93 -42.19
N ASP A 3 -19.68 -31.70 -41.73
CA ASP A 3 -20.04 -31.00 -40.51
C ASP A 3 -19.76 -31.88 -39.28
N ASN A 4 -19.31 -31.28 -38.19
CA ASN A 4 -19.10 -31.94 -36.91
C ASN A 4 -20.02 -31.29 -35.87
N GLU A 5 -21.14 -31.94 -35.58
CA GLU A 5 -22.10 -31.54 -34.56
C GLU A 5 -21.72 -32.15 -33.21
N GLU A 6 -21.43 -31.28 -32.23
CA GLU A 6 -21.28 -31.64 -30.82
C GLU A 6 -22.67 -31.92 -30.21
N PHE A 7 -22.88 -33.14 -29.69
CA PHE A 7 -24.11 -33.54 -29.01
C PHE A 7 -23.83 -33.97 -27.55
N LYS A 8 -24.48 -33.28 -26.61
CA LYS A 8 -24.46 -33.44 -25.14
C LYS A 8 -25.28 -34.64 -24.66
N PHE A 9 -25.03 -35.11 -23.42
CA PHE A 9 -26.01 -35.67 -22.46
C PHE A 9 -25.34 -35.90 -21.08
N PRO A 10 -26.03 -36.23 -19.98
CA PRO A 10 -27.36 -35.84 -19.48
C PRO A 10 -27.31 -35.66 -17.94
N ASP A 11 -26.96 -34.49 -17.39
CA ASP A 11 -27.16 -34.25 -15.94
C ASP A 11 -27.37 -32.76 -15.64
N GLU A 12 -28.06 -32.11 -16.56
CA GLU A 12 -28.73 -30.84 -16.35
C GLU A 12 -30.09 -31.12 -15.70
N THR A 13 -30.09 -31.62 -14.47
CA THR A 13 -31.26 -31.61 -13.59
C THR A 13 -30.83 -31.49 -12.13
N GLU A 14 -31.12 -30.31 -11.57
CA GLU A 14 -31.37 -30.09 -10.14
C GLU A 14 -30.23 -30.35 -9.15
N GLN A 15 -29.41 -29.32 -8.90
CA GLN A 15 -28.95 -29.04 -7.53
C GLN A 15 -29.36 -27.63 -7.12
N LYS A 16 -30.54 -27.57 -6.51
CA LYS A 16 -30.96 -26.52 -5.59
C LYS A 16 -30.56 -27.00 -4.19
N LYS A 17 -29.90 -26.13 -3.43
CA LYS A 17 -29.65 -26.20 -1.96
C LYS A 17 -28.59 -27.24 -1.54
N GLU A 18 -27.67 -26.98 -0.62
CA GLU A 18 -27.56 -25.98 0.45
C GLU A 18 -26.09 -25.92 0.92
N ASP A 19 -25.61 -24.69 1.14
CA ASP A 19 -24.61 -24.22 2.11
C ASP A 19 -23.28 -24.96 2.33
N THR A 20 -22.16 -24.28 1.99
CA THR A 20 -21.35 -23.58 3.02
C THR A 20 -20.31 -22.63 2.40
N LYS A 21 -20.30 -21.39 2.92
CA LYS A 21 -19.63 -20.18 2.44
C LYS A 21 -18.10 -20.22 2.49
N GLU A 22 -17.47 -19.88 1.37
CA GLU A 22 -16.14 -19.27 1.31
C GLU A 22 -16.24 -17.79 1.73
N LEU A 23 -15.34 -17.32 2.60
CA LEU A 23 -15.14 -15.88 2.83
C LEU A 23 -14.25 -15.33 1.72
N GLN A 24 -14.91 -14.96 0.62
CA GLN A 24 -14.45 -14.04 -0.39
C GLN A 24 -14.46 -12.62 0.22
N PHE A 25 -13.38 -11.85 0.06
CA PHE A 25 -13.50 -10.40 0.04
C PHE A 25 -13.52 -9.97 -1.42
N GLU A 26 -14.70 -10.13 -1.99
CA GLU A 26 -15.19 -9.35 -3.11
C GLU A 26 -15.19 -7.88 -2.65
N VAL A 27 -14.57 -6.96 -3.39
CA VAL A 27 -14.93 -5.54 -3.29
C VAL A 27 -15.97 -5.29 -4.37
N GLU A 28 -17.12 -5.91 -4.17
CA GLU A 28 -18.38 -5.49 -4.73
C GLU A 28 -19.32 -5.35 -3.52
N GLY A 29 -19.39 -4.13 -2.98
CA GLY A 29 -20.16 -3.82 -1.77
C GLY A 29 -19.30 -3.63 -0.52
N ASP A 30 -19.38 -2.42 0.05
CA ASP A 30 -19.06 -2.06 1.42
C ASP A 30 -17.75 -2.62 2.00
N SER A 31 -16.64 -1.91 1.77
CA SER A 31 -15.51 -1.95 2.70
C SER A 31 -16.06 -1.70 4.11
N GLU A 32 -15.98 -2.67 5.04
CA GLU A 32 -16.28 -2.46 6.46
C GLU A 32 -15.24 -1.48 7.04
N ILE A 33 -15.50 -0.19 6.84
CA ILE A 33 -14.75 0.91 7.42
C ILE A 33 -15.24 0.99 8.87
N GLU A 34 -14.51 0.33 9.76
CA GLU A 34 -14.73 0.45 11.18
C GLU A 34 -14.32 1.86 11.61
N VAL A 35 -15.33 2.69 11.92
CA VAL A 35 -15.13 4.07 12.38
C VAL A 35 -14.87 4.05 13.88
N VAL A 36 -13.61 4.22 14.28
CA VAL A 36 -13.23 4.31 15.69
C VAL A 36 -13.45 5.73 16.19
N ASP A 37 -14.15 5.88 17.32
CA ASP A 37 -14.32 7.17 17.97
C ASP A 37 -13.01 7.55 18.69
N ASP A 38 -12.37 8.61 18.21
CA ASP A 38 -11.11 9.16 18.69
C ASP A 38 -11.33 10.31 19.71
N THR A 39 -12.51 10.31 20.33
CA THR A 39 -12.79 11.12 21.51
C THR A 39 -12.00 10.57 22.71
N PRO A 40 -11.51 11.44 23.63
CA PRO A 40 -10.90 10.99 24.87
C PRO A 40 -11.75 9.94 25.58
N GLU A 41 -11.13 8.94 26.21
CA GLU A 41 -11.84 7.81 26.85
C GLU A 41 -12.91 8.25 27.87
N GLU A 42 -12.73 9.41 28.50
CA GLU A 42 -13.67 10.00 29.47
C GLU A 42 -14.96 10.57 28.83
N ASP A 43 -14.89 10.93 27.55
CA ASP A 43 -15.98 11.54 26.76
C ASP A 43 -16.57 10.57 25.72
N ARG A 44 -15.99 9.38 25.55
CA ARG A 44 -16.52 8.32 24.70
C ARG A 44 -17.93 7.93 25.19
N ASP A 45 -18.88 7.82 24.26
CA ASP A 45 -20.30 7.50 24.49
C ASP A 45 -21.16 8.56 25.22
N ARG A 46 -20.64 9.77 25.48
CA ARG A 46 -21.47 10.89 25.96
C ARG A 46 -22.10 11.63 24.77
N PRO A 47 -23.43 11.86 24.75
CA PRO A 47 -24.05 12.61 23.68
C PRO A 47 -23.53 14.05 23.69
N PRO A 48 -23.08 14.59 22.54
CA PRO A 48 -22.64 15.97 22.48
C PRO A 48 -23.80 16.90 22.83
N MET A 49 -23.52 17.94 23.60
CA MET A 49 -24.52 18.96 23.91
C MET A 49 -24.94 19.65 22.61
N LYS A 50 -26.25 19.72 22.35
CA LYS A 50 -26.81 20.27 21.09
C LYS A 50 -26.74 21.79 21.03
N GLU A 51 -26.82 22.44 22.19
CA GLU A 51 -26.81 23.89 22.33
C GLU A 51 -25.74 24.28 23.34
N PRO A 52 -25.03 25.41 23.12
CA PRO A 52 -24.05 25.90 24.08
C PRO A 52 -24.75 26.22 25.42
N PRO A 53 -24.10 25.96 26.58
CA PRO A 53 -24.63 26.39 27.87
C PRO A 53 -24.94 27.89 27.86
N ALA A 54 -26.12 28.27 28.37
CA ALA A 54 -26.46 29.68 28.55
C ALA A 54 -25.48 30.34 29.55
N GLU A 55 -25.14 31.60 29.31
CA GLU A 55 -24.25 32.34 30.21
C GLU A 55 -24.91 32.49 31.58
N VAL A 56 -24.19 32.11 32.63
CA VAL A 56 -24.71 32.20 33.99
C VAL A 56 -24.75 33.67 34.40
N THR A 57 -25.96 34.21 34.57
CA THR A 57 -26.14 35.63 34.93
C THR A 57 -25.94 35.86 36.43
N GLU A 58 -25.56 37.07 36.82
CA GLU A 58 -25.33 37.42 38.23
C GLU A 58 -26.60 37.29 39.09
N GLU A 59 -27.79 37.45 38.49
CA GLU A 59 -29.10 37.32 39.13
C GLU A 59 -29.42 35.87 39.51
N GLU A 60 -29.11 34.91 38.64
CA GLU A 60 -29.23 33.47 38.96
C GLU A 60 -28.19 33.05 39.99
N LEU A 61 -26.99 33.64 39.94
CA LEU A 61 -25.94 33.39 40.92
C LEU A 61 -26.30 33.89 42.33
N ALA A 62 -27.07 34.98 42.43
CA ALA A 62 -27.50 35.58 43.69
C ALA A 62 -28.60 34.77 44.41
N GLN A 63 -29.35 33.94 43.67
CA GLN A 63 -30.36 33.04 44.25
C GLN A 63 -29.74 31.88 45.04
N TYR A 64 -28.45 31.60 44.85
CA TYR A 64 -27.73 30.58 45.61
C TYR A 64 -27.16 31.13 46.92
N SER A 65 -27.65 30.65 48.05
CA SER A 65 -27.24 31.12 49.39
C SER A 65 -25.82 30.72 49.82
N SER A 66 -25.09 29.92 49.03
CA SER A 66 -23.75 29.44 49.41
C SER A 66 -22.64 30.02 48.52
N GLU A 67 -21.74 30.80 49.13
CA GLU A 67 -20.56 31.40 48.49
C GLU A 67 -19.66 30.36 47.80
N LYS A 68 -19.55 29.15 48.36
CA LYS A 68 -18.76 28.06 47.76
C LYS A 68 -19.34 27.57 46.42
N LEU A 69 -20.66 27.48 46.29
CA LEU A 69 -21.32 27.08 45.04
C LEU A 69 -21.20 28.19 43.99
N LYS A 70 -21.42 29.44 44.39
CA LYS A 70 -21.23 30.63 43.56
C LYS A 70 -19.84 30.68 42.92
N ASN A 71 -18.79 30.52 43.73
CA ASN A 71 -17.40 30.52 43.25
C ASN A 71 -17.09 29.34 42.32
N ARG A 72 -17.66 28.15 42.58
CA ARG A 72 -17.48 26.98 41.71
C ARG A 72 -18.15 27.17 40.35
N ILE A 73 -19.36 27.74 40.31
CA ILE A 73 -20.06 28.04 39.05
C ILE A 73 -19.29 29.09 38.25
N GLN A 74 -18.76 30.13 38.90
CA GLN A 74 -17.87 31.11 38.24
C GLN A 74 -16.61 30.46 37.68
N HIS A 75 -16.00 29.52 38.41
CA HIS A 75 -14.82 28.79 37.94
C HIS A 75 -15.14 27.92 36.72
N PHE A 76 -16.29 27.25 36.68
CA PHE A 76 -16.72 26.49 35.50
C PHE A 76 -17.02 27.39 34.30
N SER A 77 -17.67 28.54 34.51
CA SER A 77 -17.89 29.53 33.46
C SER A 77 -16.57 30.06 32.88
N LYS A 78 -15.62 30.43 33.74
CA LYS A 78 -14.26 30.84 33.32
C LYS A 78 -13.54 29.74 32.54
N GLY A 79 -13.58 28.49 33.02
CA GLY A 79 -13.01 27.34 32.34
C GLY A 79 -13.62 27.11 30.96
N TYR A 80 -14.95 27.26 30.82
CA TYR A 80 -15.63 27.17 29.51
C TYR A 80 -15.18 28.27 28.53
N HIS A 81 -15.01 29.50 29.00
CA HIS A 81 -14.50 30.60 28.16
C HIS A 81 -13.02 30.45 27.79
N GLU A 82 -12.21 29.89 28.67
CA GLU A 82 -10.82 29.53 28.38
C GLU A 82 -10.74 28.39 27.35
N GLU A 83 -11.55 27.34 27.52
CA GLU A 83 -11.66 26.24 26.58
C GLU A 83 -12.15 26.72 25.20
N ARG A 84 -13.13 27.62 25.16
CA ARG A 84 -13.58 28.25 23.92
C ARG A 84 -12.45 29.05 23.25
N ARG A 85 -11.69 29.84 24.02
CA ARG A 85 -10.54 30.58 23.49
C ARG A 85 -9.45 29.65 22.97
N ALA A 86 -9.14 28.58 23.69
CA ALA A 86 -8.16 27.58 23.29
C ALA A 86 -8.61 26.87 22.00
N LYS A 87 -9.89 26.50 21.91
CA LYS A 87 -10.48 25.91 20.69
C LYS A 87 -10.44 26.88 19.51
N GLU A 88 -10.82 28.14 19.70
CA GLU A 88 -10.76 29.17 18.65
C GLU A 88 -9.31 29.44 18.21
N ALA A 89 -8.35 29.45 19.13
CA ALA A 89 -6.93 29.56 18.82
C ALA A 89 -6.43 28.37 18.01
N ALA A 90 -6.73 27.14 18.44
CA ALA A 90 -6.35 25.92 17.73
C ALA A 90 -6.99 25.84 16.33
N ILE A 91 -8.24 26.28 16.18
CA ILE A 91 -8.89 26.36 14.87
C ILE A 91 -8.16 27.37 13.97
N ARG A 92 -7.83 28.56 14.49
CA ARG A 92 -7.10 29.57 13.73
C ARG A 92 -5.72 29.07 13.29
N GLU A 93 -4.96 28.48 14.20
CA GLU A 93 -3.65 27.87 13.89
C GLU A 93 -3.78 26.78 12.83
N ARG A 94 -4.82 25.94 12.93
CA ARG A 94 -5.10 24.89 11.93
C ARG A 94 -5.47 25.50 10.58
N GLU A 95 -6.29 26.54 10.54
CA GLU A 95 -6.67 27.23 9.31
C GLU A 95 -5.47 27.91 8.64
N GLU A 96 -4.61 28.55 9.43
CA GLU A 96 -3.35 29.12 8.94
C GLU A 96 -2.39 28.05 8.40
N ALA A 97 -2.28 26.91 9.09
CA ALA A 97 -1.49 25.77 8.63
C ALA A 97 -2.03 25.19 7.31
N VAL A 98 -3.35 25.05 7.19
CA VAL A 98 -4.01 24.59 5.95
C VAL A 98 -3.80 25.61 4.82
N ALA A 99 -3.93 26.91 5.10
CA ALA A 99 -3.69 27.95 4.11
C ALA A 99 -2.23 27.97 3.63
N LEU A 100 -1.27 27.76 4.54
CA LEU A 100 0.15 27.62 4.21
C LEU A 100 0.39 26.36 3.37
N ALA A 101 -0.20 25.22 3.73
CA ALA A 101 -0.10 24.00 2.96
C ALA A 101 -0.66 24.16 1.53
N GLN A 102 -1.81 24.84 1.39
CA GLN A 102 -2.36 25.18 0.08
C GLN A 102 -1.43 26.06 -0.74
N LYS A 103 -0.85 27.11 -0.14
CA LYS A 103 0.16 27.95 -0.81
C LYS A 103 1.37 27.15 -1.28
N LEU A 104 1.90 26.26 -0.44
CA LEU A 104 3.03 25.40 -0.80
C LEU A 104 2.69 24.46 -1.96
N ILE A 105 1.48 23.88 -1.97
CA ILE A 105 1.02 23.03 -3.08
C ILE A 105 0.89 23.85 -4.37
N GLU A 106 0.31 25.05 -4.31
CA GLU A 106 0.21 25.94 -5.46
C GLU A 106 1.57 26.39 -5.98
N GLU A 107 2.50 26.72 -5.09
CA GLU A 107 3.88 27.05 -5.44
C GLU A 107 4.59 25.87 -6.10
N ASN A 108 4.43 24.66 -5.55
CA ASN A 108 5.00 23.46 -6.15
C ASN A 108 4.43 23.23 -7.57
N LYS A 109 3.11 23.35 -7.75
CA LYS A 109 2.47 23.24 -9.06
C LYS A 109 2.96 24.30 -10.04
N LYS A 110 3.13 25.55 -9.59
CA LYS A 110 3.71 26.64 -10.39
C LYS A 110 5.15 26.37 -10.77
N LEU A 111 5.97 25.89 -9.83
CA LEU A 111 7.38 25.52 -10.06
C LEU A 111 7.50 24.35 -11.04
N GLN A 112 6.67 23.32 -10.92
CA GLN A 112 6.63 22.22 -11.87
C GLN A 112 6.24 22.70 -13.28
N SER A 113 5.24 23.58 -13.36
CA SER A 113 4.80 24.16 -14.64
C SER A 113 5.89 25.03 -15.27
N SER A 114 6.52 25.92 -14.49
CA SER A 114 7.60 26.78 -14.98
C SER A 114 8.85 25.98 -15.35
N HIS A 115 9.16 24.92 -14.61
CA HIS A 115 10.25 24.01 -14.95
C HIS A 115 9.97 23.27 -16.26
N GLY A 116 8.74 22.77 -16.48
CA GLY A 116 8.35 22.15 -17.75
C GLY A 116 8.43 23.11 -18.93
N GLN A 117 7.95 24.35 -18.76
CA GLN A 117 8.11 25.41 -19.76
C GLN A 117 9.58 25.72 -20.06
N THR A 118 10.42 25.84 -19.01
CA THR A 118 11.86 26.11 -19.18
C THR A 118 12.55 24.97 -19.94
N GLN A 119 12.24 23.71 -19.60
CA GLN A 119 12.75 22.56 -20.34
C GLN A 119 12.32 22.58 -21.81
N GLN A 120 11.06 22.91 -22.10
CA GLN A 120 10.58 23.03 -23.48
C GLN A 120 11.32 24.13 -24.25
N VAL A 121 11.48 25.31 -23.66
CA VAL A 121 12.23 26.42 -24.27
C VAL A 121 13.69 26.03 -24.53
N LEU A 122 14.33 25.30 -23.61
CA LEU A 122 15.70 24.79 -23.82
C LEU A 122 15.79 23.79 -24.97
N ILE A 123 14.82 22.90 -25.11
CA ILE A 123 14.76 21.95 -26.23
C ILE A 123 14.55 22.69 -27.56
N GLU A 124 13.64 23.68 -27.58
CA GLU A 124 13.41 24.51 -28.76
C GLU A 124 14.66 25.31 -29.14
N GLN A 125 15.34 25.92 -28.17
CA GLN A 125 16.61 26.60 -28.39
C GLN A 125 17.68 25.64 -28.93
N ALA A 126 17.78 24.42 -28.38
CA ALA A 126 18.70 23.41 -28.87
C ALA A 126 18.38 23.00 -30.32
N LYS A 127 17.10 22.89 -30.69
CA LYS A 127 16.68 22.63 -32.08
C LYS A 127 17.11 23.76 -33.03
N VAL A 128 16.93 25.02 -32.63
CA VAL A 128 17.37 26.18 -33.43
C VAL A 128 18.88 26.20 -33.61
N VAL A 129 19.64 25.95 -32.53
CA VAL A 129 21.12 25.89 -32.59
C VAL A 129 21.57 24.78 -33.53
N VAL A 130 21.00 23.58 -33.41
CA VAL A 130 21.38 22.46 -34.28
C VAL A 130 20.96 22.69 -35.74
N ALA A 131 19.80 23.31 -35.99
CA ALA A 131 19.40 23.70 -37.34
C ALA A 131 20.40 24.67 -37.97
N ASN A 132 20.86 25.67 -37.21
CA ASN A 132 21.91 26.58 -37.64
C ASN A 132 23.24 25.85 -37.88
N GLU A 133 23.66 24.94 -37.00
CA GLU A 133 24.86 24.11 -37.19
C GLU A 133 24.79 23.33 -38.52
N ILE A 134 23.64 22.71 -38.84
CA ILE A 134 23.43 22.01 -40.11
C ILE A 134 23.53 22.96 -41.31
N GLU A 135 22.93 24.14 -41.24
CA GLU A 135 23.04 25.14 -42.31
C GLU A 135 24.48 25.61 -42.51
N THR A 136 25.22 25.88 -41.42
CA THR A 136 26.63 26.27 -41.51
C THR A 136 27.50 25.15 -42.09
N ALA A 137 27.28 23.90 -41.70
CA ALA A 137 28.00 22.75 -42.25
C ALA A 137 27.70 22.57 -43.75
N LYS A 138 26.44 22.75 -44.17
CA LYS A 138 26.06 22.73 -45.60
C LYS A 138 26.73 23.84 -46.40
N LYS A 139 26.82 25.06 -45.85
CA LYS A 139 27.52 26.18 -46.49
C LYS A 139 29.01 25.87 -46.66
N LYS A 140 29.68 25.42 -45.59
CA LYS A 140 31.08 24.99 -45.65
C LYS A 140 31.31 23.86 -46.66
N PHE A 141 30.41 22.90 -46.72
CA PHE A 141 30.50 21.80 -47.69
C PHE A 141 30.40 22.32 -49.13
N LYS A 142 29.48 23.25 -49.38
CA LYS A 142 29.34 23.87 -50.70
C LYS A 142 30.58 24.70 -51.07
N GLU A 143 31.09 25.50 -50.15
CA GLU A 143 32.30 26.29 -50.33
C GLU A 143 33.52 25.40 -50.62
N ALA A 144 33.70 24.31 -49.86
CA ALA A 144 34.77 23.34 -50.08
C ALA A 144 34.65 22.60 -51.42
N TYR A 145 33.42 22.29 -51.84
CA TYR A 145 33.15 21.68 -53.15
C TYR A 145 33.49 22.64 -54.30
N GLU A 146 33.18 23.93 -54.15
CA GLU A 146 33.48 24.96 -55.14
C GLU A 146 34.98 25.31 -55.18
N SER A 147 35.70 25.22 -54.06
CA SER A 147 37.15 25.44 -54.00
C SER A 147 37.97 24.23 -54.45
N GLY A 148 37.36 23.05 -54.53
CA GLY A 148 38.05 21.80 -54.87
C GLY A 148 38.97 21.28 -53.76
N ASP A 149 38.78 21.74 -52.53
CA ASP A 149 39.57 21.32 -51.37
C ASP A 149 38.99 20.03 -50.77
N SER A 150 39.69 18.91 -50.98
CA SER A 150 39.27 17.60 -50.50
C SER A 150 39.27 17.49 -48.97
N GLU A 151 40.20 18.16 -48.29
CA GLU A 151 40.27 18.10 -46.82
C GLU A 151 39.10 18.86 -46.20
N ALA A 152 38.85 20.09 -46.68
CA ALA A 152 37.71 20.89 -46.24
C ALA A 152 36.36 20.21 -46.53
N MET A 153 36.26 19.45 -47.63
CA MET A 153 35.05 18.68 -47.95
C MET A 153 34.82 17.56 -46.92
N THR A 154 35.86 16.84 -46.53
CA THR A 154 35.76 15.80 -45.49
C THR A 154 35.39 16.39 -44.13
N GLU A 155 36.01 17.50 -43.72
CA GLU A 155 35.69 18.19 -42.47
C GLU A 155 34.24 18.68 -42.45
N ALA A 156 33.76 19.30 -43.54
CA ALA A 156 32.39 19.76 -43.64
C ALA A 156 31.37 18.59 -43.58
N GLN A 157 31.72 17.44 -44.15
CA GLN A 157 30.90 16.23 -44.09
C GLN A 157 30.87 15.63 -42.67
N GLU A 158 31.99 15.64 -41.96
CA GLU A 158 32.06 15.24 -40.55
C GLU A 158 31.21 16.18 -39.67
N LEU A 159 31.33 17.49 -39.87
CA LEU A 159 30.52 18.49 -39.17
C LEU A 159 29.02 18.31 -39.44
N LEU A 160 28.64 18.05 -40.69
CA LEU A 160 27.25 17.80 -41.07
C LEU A 160 26.73 16.53 -40.40
N THR A 161 27.54 15.47 -40.36
CA THR A 161 27.20 14.21 -39.70
C THR A 161 27.05 14.40 -38.19
N ALA A 162 27.99 15.09 -37.55
CA ALA A 162 27.94 15.42 -36.13
C ALA A 162 26.69 16.26 -35.78
N ALA A 163 26.37 17.27 -36.60
CA ALA A 163 25.18 18.11 -36.43
C ALA A 163 23.88 17.29 -36.61
N LYS A 164 23.83 16.35 -37.57
CA LYS A 164 22.69 15.43 -37.71
C LYS A 164 22.52 14.50 -36.51
N ILE A 165 23.60 13.92 -35.99
CA ILE A 165 23.54 13.09 -34.79
C ILE A 165 23.04 13.91 -33.59
N LYS A 166 23.51 15.16 -33.43
CA LYS A 166 22.97 16.07 -32.41
C LYS A 166 21.47 16.33 -32.62
N ALA A 167 21.02 16.51 -33.87
CA ALA A 167 19.61 16.73 -34.18
C ALA A 167 18.75 15.53 -33.77
N GLU A 168 19.20 14.32 -34.08
CA GLU A 168 18.52 13.09 -33.65
C GLU A 168 18.47 12.98 -32.13
N ARG A 169 19.57 13.30 -31.42
CA ARG A 169 19.56 13.31 -29.95
C ARG A 169 18.58 14.31 -29.38
N VAL A 170 18.54 15.55 -29.90
CA VAL A 170 17.61 16.60 -29.41
C VAL A 170 16.17 16.24 -29.75
N ASN A 171 15.91 15.62 -30.91
CA ASN A 171 14.56 15.18 -31.29
C ASN A 171 14.10 13.94 -30.49
N ASN A 172 15.02 13.04 -30.15
CA ASN A 172 14.72 11.85 -29.36
C ASN A 172 14.81 12.11 -27.85
N PHE A 173 15.29 13.29 -27.43
CA PHE A 173 15.28 13.71 -26.04
C PHE A 173 13.85 14.00 -25.61
N LYS A 174 13.23 13.02 -24.96
CA LYS A 174 11.97 13.19 -24.25
C LYS A 174 12.33 13.58 -22.82
N PRO A 175 12.05 14.82 -22.37
CA PRO A 175 12.23 15.15 -20.96
C PRO A 175 11.40 14.16 -20.13
N ALA A 176 11.96 13.72 -18.99
CA ALA A 176 11.24 12.86 -18.07
C ALA A 176 9.89 13.51 -17.75
N PRO A 177 8.76 12.77 -17.80
CA PRO A 177 7.46 13.34 -17.50
C PRO A 177 7.49 13.96 -16.10
N LEU A 178 7.38 15.29 -16.05
CA LEU A 178 7.37 16.09 -14.82
C LEU A 178 6.06 15.99 -14.05
N GLN A 179 5.04 15.42 -14.69
CA GLN A 179 3.88 14.95 -13.96
C GLN A 179 4.38 13.80 -13.07
N ALA A 180 4.45 14.06 -11.76
CA ALA A 180 4.06 13.01 -10.82
C ALA A 180 2.75 12.50 -11.39
N LYS A 181 2.74 11.25 -11.88
CA LYS A 181 1.57 10.57 -12.40
C LYS A 181 0.46 10.96 -11.43
N GLU A 182 -0.46 11.85 -11.83
CA GLU A 182 -1.66 12.04 -11.06
C GLU A 182 -2.18 10.62 -10.98
N THR A 183 -2.15 10.04 -9.79
CA THR A 183 -2.79 8.75 -9.52
C THR A 183 -4.28 9.01 -9.66
N GLU A 184 -4.71 9.23 -10.91
CA GLU A 184 -6.02 8.80 -11.34
C GLU A 184 -6.04 7.32 -10.97
N VAL A 185 -6.86 7.02 -9.96
CA VAL A 185 -7.20 5.69 -9.50
C VAL A 185 -7.88 4.98 -10.66
N LYS A 186 -7.09 4.58 -11.65
CA LYS A 186 -7.52 3.72 -12.74
C LYS A 186 -6.90 2.36 -12.41
N PRO A 187 -7.69 1.42 -11.86
CA PRO A 187 -7.17 0.09 -11.54
C PRO A 187 -6.76 -0.57 -12.86
N GLU A 188 -5.46 -0.73 -13.05
CA GLU A 188 -4.92 -1.61 -14.07
C GLU A 188 -5.07 -3.05 -13.56
N PRO A 189 -5.61 -4.00 -14.35
CA PRO A 189 -5.83 -5.35 -13.88
C PRO A 189 -4.50 -6.07 -13.69
N GLU A 190 -4.11 -6.20 -12.43
CA GLU A 190 -2.92 -6.93 -12.01
C GLU A 190 -3.13 -8.42 -12.30
N GLN A 191 -2.24 -9.01 -13.12
CA GLN A 191 -2.28 -10.43 -13.44
C GLN A 191 -2.03 -11.26 -12.17
N LEU A 192 -3.11 -11.80 -11.63
CA LEU A 192 -3.12 -12.73 -10.49
C LEU A 192 -2.15 -13.89 -10.71
N LYS A 193 -1.08 -13.91 -9.91
CA LYS A 193 -0.24 -15.08 -9.72
C LYS A 193 -1.05 -16.10 -8.93
N ARG A 194 -1.54 -17.12 -9.63
CA ARG A 194 -2.43 -18.17 -9.10
C ARG A 194 -1.72 -18.94 -7.97
N GLU A 195 -2.11 -18.69 -6.71
CA GLU A 195 -1.69 -19.51 -5.57
C GLU A 195 -2.27 -20.93 -5.74
N GLN A 196 -1.40 -21.93 -5.77
CA GLN A 196 -1.79 -23.33 -5.90
C GLN A 196 -2.39 -23.79 -4.57
N LYS A 197 -3.69 -24.08 -4.54
CA LYS A 197 -4.35 -24.68 -3.36
C LYS A 197 -3.63 -26.01 -3.04
N LEU A 198 -3.01 -26.13 -1.87
CA LEU A 198 -2.38 -27.36 -1.38
C LEU A 198 -3.45 -28.44 -1.14
N ASP A 199 -3.12 -29.71 -1.38
CA ASP A 199 -4.02 -30.85 -1.17
C ASP A 199 -4.41 -30.96 0.33
N PRO A 200 -5.68 -31.21 0.69
CA PRO A 200 -6.14 -31.38 2.07
C PRO A 200 -5.31 -32.35 2.92
N LYS A 201 -4.81 -33.45 2.33
CA LYS A 201 -4.00 -34.43 3.07
C LYS A 201 -2.61 -33.91 3.42
N VAL A 202 -2.02 -33.13 2.51
CA VAL A 202 -0.73 -32.49 2.74
C VAL A 202 -0.85 -31.45 3.85
N ALA A 203 -1.96 -30.69 3.86
CA ALA A 203 -2.25 -29.73 4.93
C ALA A 203 -2.38 -30.43 6.30
N ALA A 204 -3.16 -31.51 6.38
CA ALA A 204 -3.33 -32.27 7.62
C ALA A 204 -2.00 -32.87 8.14
N TRP A 205 -1.16 -33.38 7.24
CA TRP A 205 0.17 -33.89 7.62
C TRP A 205 1.10 -32.77 8.09
N TYR A 206 1.06 -31.61 7.44
CA TYR A 206 1.83 -30.43 7.85
C TYR A 206 1.44 -29.98 9.26
N ASP A 207 0.13 -29.90 9.54
CA ASP A 207 -0.39 -29.53 10.86
C ASP A 207 0.01 -30.54 11.95
N ALA A 208 0.03 -31.84 11.62
CA ALA A 208 0.47 -32.90 12.52
C ALA A 208 2.00 -32.92 12.75
N ASN A 209 2.78 -32.26 11.89
CA ASN A 209 4.24 -32.22 11.95
C ASN A 209 4.79 -30.78 12.02
N PRO A 210 4.64 -30.09 13.18
CA PRO A 210 5.09 -28.71 13.32
C PRO A 210 6.60 -28.50 13.16
N TRP A 211 7.41 -29.56 13.17
CA TRP A 211 8.85 -29.50 12.93
C TRP A 211 9.17 -29.30 11.43
N PHE A 212 8.23 -29.59 10.53
CA PHE A 212 8.45 -29.46 9.09
C PHE A 212 8.40 -27.99 8.66
N GLY A 213 9.50 -27.47 8.11
CA GLY A 213 9.57 -26.09 7.61
C GLY A 213 9.85 -25.02 8.67
N LYS A 214 10.18 -25.40 9.90
CA LYS A 214 10.72 -24.46 10.91
C LYS A 214 12.22 -24.22 10.72
N ALA A 215 12.67 -23.04 11.12
CA ALA A 215 14.06 -22.59 10.99
C ALA A 215 14.96 -22.98 12.16
N ASP A 216 14.53 -23.91 13.03
CA ASP A 216 15.37 -24.43 14.12
C ASP A 216 16.35 -25.48 13.57
N ASP A 217 17.60 -25.53 14.05
CA ASP A 217 18.66 -26.42 13.51
C ASP A 217 18.22 -27.89 13.41
N LEU A 218 17.62 -28.44 14.48
CA LEU A 218 17.11 -29.82 14.51
C LEU A 218 15.92 -30.02 13.55
N SER A 219 15.02 -29.05 13.47
CA SER A 219 13.84 -29.08 12.58
C SER A 219 14.26 -29.03 11.11
N GLN A 220 15.33 -28.30 10.79
CA GLN A 220 15.91 -28.25 9.45
C GLN A 220 16.53 -29.59 9.04
N GLU A 221 17.25 -30.25 9.95
CA GLU A 221 17.79 -31.60 9.72
C GLU A 221 16.67 -32.64 9.52
N MET A 222 15.63 -32.60 10.36
CA MET A 222 14.45 -33.45 10.20
C MET A 222 13.74 -33.20 8.87
N THR A 223 13.60 -31.93 8.46
CA THR A 223 13.01 -31.54 7.17
C THR A 223 13.88 -32.01 6.00
N ALA A 224 15.20 -31.89 6.08
CA ALA A 224 16.11 -32.39 5.05
C ALA A 224 15.98 -33.91 4.89
N VAL A 225 15.94 -34.66 6.00
CA VAL A 225 15.70 -36.11 5.97
C VAL A 225 14.32 -36.41 5.37
N ALA A 226 13.25 -35.71 5.77
CA ALA A 226 11.92 -35.87 5.18
C ALA A 226 11.93 -35.71 3.65
N LEU A 227 12.60 -34.67 3.15
CA LEU A 227 12.74 -34.42 1.72
C LEU A 227 13.55 -35.50 1.01
N THR A 228 14.59 -36.06 1.64
CA THR A 228 15.33 -37.19 1.06
C THR A 228 14.48 -38.45 0.96
N VAL A 229 13.61 -38.71 1.94
CA VAL A 229 12.67 -39.85 1.92
C VAL A 229 11.59 -39.63 0.88
N HIS A 230 11.04 -38.40 0.78
CA HIS A 230 10.11 -38.02 -0.27
C HIS A 230 10.67 -38.32 -1.67
N LYS A 231 11.89 -37.85 -1.96
CA LYS A 231 12.56 -38.11 -3.26
C LYS A 231 12.63 -39.61 -3.57
N LYS A 232 13.06 -40.42 -2.60
CA LYS A 232 13.12 -41.89 -2.76
C LYS A 232 11.75 -42.53 -2.99
N LEU A 233 10.71 -42.05 -2.30
CA LEU A 233 9.34 -42.56 -2.46
C LEU A 233 8.77 -42.20 -3.84
N VAL A 234 8.99 -40.96 -4.30
CA VAL A 234 8.59 -40.52 -5.64
C VAL A 234 9.33 -41.30 -6.74
N GLU A 235 10.64 -41.50 -6.60
CA GLU A 235 11.43 -42.32 -7.52
C GLU A 235 10.95 -43.78 -7.55
N SER A 236 10.50 -44.31 -6.42
CA SER A 236 9.92 -45.65 -6.34
C SER A 236 8.49 -45.76 -6.92
N GLY A 237 7.93 -44.66 -7.45
CA GLY A 237 6.58 -44.63 -8.03
C GLY A 237 5.46 -44.68 -6.99
N PHE A 238 5.74 -44.30 -5.74
CA PHE A 238 4.76 -44.33 -4.66
C PHE A 238 3.81 -43.13 -4.76
N ASN A 239 2.53 -43.33 -4.46
CA ASN A 239 1.53 -42.26 -4.53
C ASN A 239 1.77 -41.23 -3.40
N THR A 240 2.05 -39.98 -3.76
CA THR A 240 2.36 -38.87 -2.83
C THR A 240 1.17 -38.39 -2.01
N ASN A 241 -0.06 -38.81 -2.35
CA ASN A 241 -1.29 -38.42 -1.65
C ASN A 241 -1.88 -39.59 -0.84
N SER A 242 -1.14 -40.69 -0.69
CA SER A 242 -1.53 -41.84 0.14
C SER A 242 -1.16 -41.61 1.60
N ASP A 243 -1.95 -42.14 2.53
CA ASP A 243 -1.64 -42.07 3.96
C ASP A 243 -0.38 -42.92 4.26
N GLU A 244 -0.18 -44.02 3.53
CA GLU A 244 1.02 -44.87 3.62
C GLU A 244 2.31 -44.11 3.27
N TYR A 245 2.23 -43.11 2.40
CA TYR A 245 3.37 -42.29 2.01
C TYR A 245 3.84 -41.43 3.18
N PHE A 246 2.89 -40.78 3.86
CA PHE A 246 3.16 -39.96 5.04
C PHE A 246 3.62 -40.80 6.23
N ASP A 247 3.06 -41.99 6.42
CA ASP A 247 3.46 -42.93 7.47
C ASP A 247 4.91 -43.41 7.32
N ARG A 248 5.35 -43.68 6.09
CA ARG A 248 6.75 -44.06 5.81
C ARG A 248 7.72 -42.93 6.11
N ILE A 249 7.36 -41.69 5.77
CA ILE A 249 8.15 -40.51 6.10
C ILE A 249 8.24 -40.35 7.62
N ASN A 250 7.11 -40.37 8.32
CA ASN A 250 7.06 -40.22 9.78
C ASN A 250 7.86 -41.32 10.49
N THR A 251 7.73 -42.58 10.04
CA THR A 251 8.48 -43.72 10.59
C THR A 251 9.97 -43.53 10.43
N ARG A 252 10.42 -43.10 9.24
CA ARG A 252 11.85 -42.91 8.97
C ARG A 252 12.43 -41.77 9.80
N ILE A 253 11.69 -40.70 10.00
CA ILE A 253 12.13 -39.55 10.80
C ILE A 253 12.20 -39.94 12.28
N ARG A 254 11.23 -40.70 12.80
CA ARG A 254 11.25 -41.23 14.18
C ARG A 254 12.41 -42.20 14.43
N GLN A 255 12.83 -42.96 13.41
CA GLN A 255 14.00 -43.85 13.51
C GLN A 255 15.32 -43.07 13.55
N VAL A 256 15.44 -42.01 12.76
CA VAL A 256 16.69 -41.22 12.65
C VAL A 256 16.81 -40.25 13.83
N PHE A 257 15.70 -39.71 14.30
CA PHE A 257 15.65 -38.73 15.38
C PHE A 257 14.77 -39.20 16.54
N PRO A 258 15.11 -40.31 17.22
CA PRO A 258 14.30 -40.82 18.33
C PRO A 258 14.20 -39.80 19.47
N ASP A 259 15.24 -39.00 19.70
CA ASP A 259 15.29 -37.99 20.76
C ASP A 259 14.40 -36.76 20.50
N ALA A 260 14.04 -36.52 19.23
CA ALA A 260 13.16 -35.41 18.84
C ALA A 260 11.67 -35.72 19.11
N PHE A 261 11.33 -36.99 19.33
CA PHE A 261 9.98 -37.42 19.65
C PHE A 261 9.93 -37.92 21.09
N PRO A 262 9.15 -37.27 21.98
CA PRO A 262 9.01 -37.75 23.34
C PRO A 262 8.40 -39.16 23.32
N SER A 263 9.14 -40.15 23.82
CA SER A 263 8.57 -41.45 24.17
C SER A 263 7.41 -41.25 25.15
N GLU A 264 6.33 -42.03 25.03
CA GLU A 264 5.06 -41.91 25.77
C GLU A 264 5.14 -42.16 27.30
N LYS A 265 6.18 -41.67 27.98
CA LYS A 265 6.23 -41.58 29.45
C LYS A 265 6.10 -40.12 29.86
N PRO A 266 4.95 -39.70 30.44
CA PRO A 266 4.66 -38.30 30.66
C PRO A 266 5.41 -37.80 31.90
N ILE A 267 6.35 -36.87 31.72
CA ILE A 267 6.83 -36.01 32.81
C ILE A 267 6.45 -34.58 32.46
N LYS A 268 5.39 -34.11 33.12
CA LYS A 268 4.93 -32.71 33.09
C LYS A 268 5.95 -31.83 33.80
N LYS A 269 6.40 -30.76 33.15
CA LYS A 269 6.87 -29.54 33.83
C LYS A 269 6.34 -28.31 33.10
N SER A 270 5.74 -27.44 33.91
CA SER A 270 5.10 -26.16 33.59
C SER A 270 6.10 -25.12 33.08
N ALA A 271 5.68 -24.33 32.08
CA ALA A 271 6.42 -23.16 31.59
C ALA A 271 6.09 -21.91 32.43
N PRO A 272 7.06 -20.97 32.61
CA PRO A 272 6.78 -19.65 33.14
C PRO A 272 6.21 -18.72 32.06
N VAL A 273 5.30 -17.85 32.50
CA VAL A 273 4.69 -16.74 31.76
C VAL A 273 5.76 -15.71 31.42
N VAL A 274 5.83 -15.32 30.14
CA VAL A 274 6.66 -14.20 29.64
C VAL A 274 5.75 -13.22 28.89
N ALA A 275 6.03 -11.93 29.08
CA ALA A 275 5.32 -10.72 28.68
C ALA A 275 4.64 -10.73 27.29
N PRO A 276 3.57 -9.93 27.09
CA PRO A 276 2.94 -9.83 25.78
C PRO A 276 3.90 -9.20 24.78
N ALA A 277 4.27 -9.96 23.76
CA ALA A 277 4.91 -9.46 22.56
C ALA A 277 3.85 -8.68 21.76
N THR A 278 4.00 -7.36 21.68
CA THR A 278 3.31 -6.52 20.70
C THR A 278 3.82 -6.87 19.31
N ARG A 279 3.21 -7.89 18.70
CA ARG A 279 3.41 -8.22 17.30
C ARG A 279 2.56 -7.25 16.48
N SER A 280 3.21 -6.28 15.83
CA SER A 280 2.58 -5.40 14.84
C SER A 280 2.15 -6.20 13.62
N THR A 281 1.05 -6.94 13.74
CA THR A 281 0.34 -7.49 12.59
C THR A 281 -0.42 -6.33 11.96
N ALA A 282 -0.03 -5.92 10.75
CA ALA A 282 -0.82 -4.96 9.99
C ALA A 282 -2.26 -5.51 9.88
N PRO A 283 -3.28 -4.80 10.40
CA PRO A 283 -4.64 -5.27 10.32
C PRO A 283 -5.07 -5.34 8.85
N LYS A 284 -5.73 -6.44 8.46
CA LYS A 284 -6.34 -6.59 7.12
C LYS A 284 -7.51 -5.64 6.89
N LYS A 285 -7.96 -4.92 7.93
CA LYS A 285 -9.07 -3.95 7.89
C LYS A 285 -8.52 -2.52 8.04
N ILE A 286 -9.03 -1.60 7.22
CA ILE A 286 -8.67 -0.19 7.31
C ILE A 286 -9.62 0.49 8.31
N VAL A 287 -9.09 0.80 9.49
CA VAL A 287 -9.81 1.48 10.56
C VAL A 287 -9.63 2.98 10.37
N LEU A 288 -10.73 3.72 10.17
CA LEU A 288 -10.70 5.18 10.12
C LEU A 288 -11.19 5.74 11.44
N THR A 289 -10.57 6.80 11.94
CA THR A 289 -11.14 7.51 13.07
C THR A 289 -12.33 8.38 12.64
N LYS A 290 -13.24 8.69 13.57
CA LYS A 290 -14.37 9.61 13.32
C LYS A 290 -13.90 11.00 12.86
N SER A 291 -12.76 11.47 13.37
CA SER A 291 -12.11 12.71 12.93
C SER A 291 -11.62 12.60 11.48
N GLN A 292 -11.00 11.49 11.11
CA GLN A 292 -10.60 11.15 9.74
C GLN A 292 -11.79 11.08 8.77
N VAL A 293 -12.90 10.46 9.16
CA VAL A 293 -14.13 10.44 8.35
C VAL A 293 -14.70 11.85 8.13
N ASN A 294 -14.67 12.69 9.17
CA ASN A 294 -15.09 14.10 9.03
C ASN A 294 -14.15 14.91 8.13
N ILE A 295 -12.84 14.62 8.17
CA ILE A 295 -11.85 15.23 7.27
C ILE A 295 -12.11 14.79 5.83
N ALA A 296 -12.34 13.50 5.57
CA ALA A 296 -12.68 12.97 4.25
C ALA A 296 -13.91 13.69 3.65
N LYS A 297 -14.98 13.82 4.45
CA LYS A 297 -16.19 14.57 4.05
C LYS A 297 -15.91 16.04 3.74
N ARG A 298 -15.07 16.72 4.53
CA ARG A 298 -14.71 18.13 4.29
C ARG A 298 -13.85 18.31 3.03
N LEU A 299 -13.04 17.32 2.70
CA LEU A 299 -12.21 17.29 1.49
C LEU A 299 -12.96 16.78 0.25
N GLY A 300 -14.23 16.37 0.39
CA GLY A 300 -15.02 15.80 -0.71
C GLY A 300 -14.55 14.42 -1.17
N LEU A 301 -13.77 13.71 -0.35
CA LEU A 301 -13.24 12.37 -0.63
C LEU A 301 -14.18 11.30 -0.08
N THR A 302 -14.26 10.15 -0.75
CA THR A 302 -14.92 8.98 -0.16
C THR A 302 -14.07 8.44 0.99
N ASN A 303 -14.69 7.82 1.99
CA ASN A 303 -13.96 7.22 3.10
C ASN A 303 -12.92 6.20 2.59
N GLU A 304 -13.25 5.47 1.51
CA GLU A 304 -12.33 4.52 0.86
C GLU A 304 -11.12 5.20 0.21
N GLN A 305 -11.32 6.33 -0.50
CA GLN A 305 -10.22 7.10 -1.10
C GLN A 305 -9.27 7.65 -0.03
N TYR A 306 -9.84 8.15 1.06
CA TYR A 306 -9.08 8.68 2.18
C TYR A 306 -8.31 7.57 2.93
N ALA A 307 -8.95 6.42 3.16
CA ALA A 307 -8.36 5.22 3.74
C ALA A 307 -7.16 4.71 2.93
N ARG A 308 -7.27 4.65 1.60
CA ARG A 308 -6.18 4.26 0.70
C ARG A 308 -5.00 5.24 0.79
N ALA A 309 -5.27 6.54 0.77
CA ALA A 309 -4.21 7.56 0.88
C ALA A 309 -3.43 7.47 2.20
N ILE A 310 -4.11 7.21 3.32
CA ILE A 310 -3.45 6.99 4.62
C ILE A 310 -2.61 5.72 4.60
N ALA A 311 -3.14 4.62 4.05
CA ALA A 311 -2.41 3.35 3.99
C ALA A 311 -1.12 3.48 3.15
N ASP A 312 -1.18 4.18 2.02
CA ASP A 312 -0.01 4.46 1.19
C ASP A 312 1.02 5.34 1.92
N GLN A 313 0.57 6.35 2.67
CA GLN A 313 1.46 7.20 3.47
C GLN A 313 2.15 6.40 4.60
N MET A 314 1.42 5.50 5.27
CA MET A 314 1.98 4.63 6.30
C MET A 314 2.99 3.62 5.74
N ARG A 315 2.76 3.09 4.52
CA ARG A 315 3.71 2.20 3.84
C ARG A 315 5.00 2.92 3.48
N ASN A 316 4.90 4.17 2.98
CA ASN A 316 6.05 4.96 2.57
C ASN A 316 6.90 5.48 3.75
N GLN A 317 6.35 5.54 4.97
CA GLN A 317 7.12 5.88 6.18
C GLN A 317 7.80 4.66 6.83
N ASN A 318 7.29 3.45 6.56
CA ASN A 318 7.77 2.20 7.16
C ASN A 318 8.65 1.34 6.22
N GLY A 319 8.98 1.85 5.02
CA GLY A 319 9.89 1.24 4.06
C GLY A 319 11.11 2.11 3.82
#